data_AF-A0A1V4U199-F1
#
_entry.id   AF-A0A1V4U199-F1
#
_cell.length_a   1.000
_cell.length_b   1.000
_cell.length_c   1.000
_cell.angle_alpha   90.00
_cell.angle_beta   90.00
_cell.angle_gamma   90.00
#
_symmetry.space_group_name_H-M   'P 1'
#
loop_
_entity.id
_entity.type
_entity.pdbx_description
1 polymer ?
#
loop_
_entity_poly.entity_id
_entity_poly.type
_entity_poly.pdbx_seq_one_letter_code
_entity_poly.pdbx_strand_id
1 'polypeptide(L)'
;MDGSSLFRPTEAKTLPLTLVRLFLPVLLAFAYFFGSFLILPPDKSLILGGLMMVYYIPPAGKESIIPLGIGLGIPWWVMVISLALLDVITSLFMILNFGLALRIPVLGPWISRFLSSGDAFMQNHPWLSRWSVLGVAFFVLLPLQGTGGVGATIVGMIAGLSPAKILLAIGIGATAECLVFALGSELIWRLILENLYLGLGVASAVISAGVVLYLVLRRRFSELHQ
;
A
#
# COMPACT_ATOMS: atom_id res chain seq x y z
N MET A 1 32.76 6.79 23.07
CA MET A 1 32.30 6.83 21.67
C MET A 1 31.22 7.89 21.63
N ASP A 2 31.57 9.04 21.06
CA ASP A 2 30.92 10.33 21.35
C ASP A 2 29.74 10.59 20.41
N GLY A 3 28.59 10.98 20.96
CA GLY A 3 27.30 11.16 20.28
C GLY A 3 27.17 12.43 19.42
N SER A 4 28.29 13.06 19.08
CA SER A 4 28.36 14.34 18.37
C SER A 4 28.50 14.21 16.84
N SER A 5 28.56 12.98 16.31
CA SER A 5 28.68 12.74 14.86
C SER A 5 27.34 12.70 14.09
N LEU A 6 26.20 12.70 14.80
CA LEU A 6 24.85 12.64 14.20
C LEU A 6 24.32 14.00 13.69
N PHE A 7 25.01 15.10 14.02
CA PHE A 7 24.62 16.47 13.65
C PHE A 7 25.70 17.22 12.84
N ARG A 8 26.42 16.52 11.96
CA ARG A 8 27.15 17.25 10.91
C ARG A 8 26.14 17.70 9.84
N PRO A 9 26.09 19.00 9.48
CA PRO A 9 25.41 19.41 8.27
C PRO A 9 26.06 18.62 7.14
N THR A 10 25.26 17.75 6.52
CA THR A 10 25.72 16.85 5.48
C THR A 10 26.32 17.72 4.38
N GLU A 11 27.56 17.41 4.01
CA GLU A 11 28.25 17.97 2.86
C GLU A 11 27.28 18.22 1.71
N ALA A 12 27.48 19.34 1.00
CA ALA A 12 26.70 19.71 -0.18
C ALA A 12 26.57 18.50 -1.11
N LYS A 13 25.45 17.76 -1.00
CA LYS A 13 25.14 16.65 -1.89
C LYS A 13 25.15 17.24 -3.28
N THR A 14 26.01 16.69 -4.14
CA THR A 14 26.05 17.09 -5.55
C THR A 14 24.63 17.07 -6.09
N LEU A 15 24.13 18.24 -6.53
CA LEU A 15 22.82 18.43 -7.15
C LEU A 15 22.33 17.23 -8.00
N PRO A 16 23.16 16.58 -8.84
CA PRO A 16 22.75 15.39 -9.59
C PRO A 16 22.23 14.23 -8.72
N LEU A 17 22.83 13.95 -7.56
CA LEU A 17 22.46 12.79 -6.74
C LEU A 17 21.09 12.98 -6.08
N THR A 18 20.75 14.22 -5.71
CA THR A 18 19.44 14.58 -5.15
C THR A 18 18.36 14.50 -6.22
N LEU A 19 18.64 14.96 -7.44
CA LEU A 19 17.71 14.85 -8.57
C LEU A 19 17.42 13.39 -8.92
N VAL A 20 18.45 12.55 -9.01
CA VAL A 20 18.27 11.11 -9.30
C VAL A 20 17.35 10.44 -8.26
N ARG A 21 17.54 10.74 -6.97
CA ARG A 21 16.71 10.17 -5.90
C ARG A 21 15.25 10.61 -5.95
N LEU A 22 14.98 11.82 -6.45
CA LEU A 22 13.63 12.34 -6.60
C LEU A 22 12.94 11.78 -7.84
N PHE A 23 13.64 11.75 -8.97
CA PHE A 23 13.08 11.34 -10.25
C PHE A 23 13.04 9.83 -10.44
N LEU A 24 13.90 9.04 -9.79
CA LEU A 24 13.94 7.60 -9.99
C LEU A 24 12.58 6.90 -9.75
N PRO A 25 11.87 7.11 -8.63
CA PRO A 25 10.56 6.49 -8.42
C PRO A 25 9.51 6.93 -9.45
N VAL A 26 9.54 8.22 -9.82
CA VAL A 26 8.64 8.80 -10.82
C VAL A 26 8.88 8.17 -12.19
N LEU A 27 10.14 8.05 -12.60
CA LEU A 27 10.54 7.42 -13.85
C LEU A 27 10.15 5.93 -13.87
N LEU A 28 10.29 5.21 -12.76
CA LEU A 28 9.82 3.82 -12.68
C LEU A 28 8.31 3.70 -12.86
N ALA A 29 7.52 4.62 -12.28
CA ALA A 29 6.07 4.63 -12.44
C ALA A 29 5.67 4.92 -13.89
N PHE A 30 6.29 5.91 -14.53
CA PHE A 30 6.06 6.19 -15.96
C PHE A 30 6.53 5.04 -16.85
N ALA A 31 7.70 4.46 -16.60
CA ALA A 31 8.21 3.34 -17.36
C ALA A 31 7.25 2.14 -17.30
N TYR A 32 6.69 1.85 -16.11
CA TYR A 32 5.68 0.81 -15.96
C TYR A 32 4.39 1.16 -16.73
N PHE A 33 3.88 2.39 -16.58
CA PHE A 33 2.67 2.83 -17.27
C PHE A 33 2.82 2.74 -18.80
N PHE A 34 3.91 3.25 -19.37
CA PHE A 34 4.17 3.13 -20.81
C PHE A 34 4.40 1.68 -21.23
N GLY A 35 5.05 0.86 -20.39
CA GLY A 35 5.21 -0.57 -20.61
C GLY A 35 3.87 -1.31 -20.71
N SER A 36 2.82 -0.82 -20.04
CA SER A 36 1.49 -1.46 -20.10
C SER A 36 0.89 -1.45 -21.52
N PHE A 37 1.25 -0.49 -22.39
CA PHE A 37 0.80 -0.44 -23.78
C PHE A 37 1.33 -1.57 -24.65
N LEU A 38 2.37 -2.28 -24.20
CA LEU A 38 2.89 -3.47 -24.89
C LEU A 38 2.05 -4.72 -24.61
N ILE A 39 1.24 -4.67 -23.55
CA ILE A 39 0.50 -5.82 -23.02
C ILE A 39 -1.01 -5.64 -23.20
N LEU A 40 -1.49 -4.41 -22.99
CA LEU A 40 -2.90 -4.07 -22.99
C LEU A 40 -3.28 -3.16 -24.18
N PRO A 41 -4.52 -3.27 -24.69
CA PRO A 41 -5.05 -2.31 -25.65
C PRO A 41 -4.96 -0.86 -25.11
N PRO A 42 -4.76 0.15 -25.97
CA PRO A 42 -4.56 1.54 -25.55
C PRO A 42 -5.65 2.06 -24.59
N ASP A 43 -6.91 1.73 -24.85
CA ASP A 43 -8.03 2.14 -23.99
C ASP A 43 -7.90 1.59 -22.57
N LYS A 44 -7.50 0.32 -22.42
CA LYS A 44 -7.30 -0.32 -21.11
C LYS A 44 -6.08 0.21 -20.39
N SER A 45 -4.99 0.50 -21.12
CA SER A 45 -3.79 1.12 -20.57
C SER A 45 -4.07 2.52 -20.02
N LEU A 46 -4.88 3.32 -20.73
CA LEU A 46 -5.31 4.64 -20.24
C LEU A 46 -6.19 4.54 -18.98
N ILE A 47 -7.14 3.58 -18.96
CA ILE A 47 -7.95 3.31 -17.76
C ILE A 47 -7.04 2.90 -16.59
N LEU A 48 -6.07 2.02 -16.81
CA LEU A 48 -5.11 1.60 -15.79
C LEU A 48 -4.34 2.80 -15.24
N GLY A 49 -3.82 3.68 -16.11
CA GLY A 49 -3.16 4.91 -15.68
C GLY A 49 -4.06 5.81 -14.84
N GLY A 50 -5.32 5.97 -15.22
CA GLY A 50 -6.32 6.68 -14.42
C GLY A 50 -6.51 6.06 -13.03
N LEU A 51 -6.66 4.74 -12.95
CA LEU A 51 -6.79 4.02 -11.69
C LEU A 51 -5.54 4.13 -10.81
N MET A 52 -4.34 4.08 -11.42
CA MET A 52 -3.06 4.29 -10.72
C MET A 52 -2.96 5.70 -10.11
N MET A 53 -3.53 6.72 -10.76
CA MET A 53 -3.58 8.08 -10.22
C MET A 53 -4.60 8.19 -9.08
N VAL A 54 -5.79 7.60 -9.26
CA VAL A 54 -6.86 7.59 -8.25
C VAL A 54 -6.43 6.90 -6.95
N TYR A 55 -5.54 5.90 -7.02
CA TYR A 55 -4.95 5.24 -5.84
C TYR A 55 -4.35 6.20 -4.81
N TYR A 56 -3.80 7.33 -5.24
CA TYR A 56 -3.20 8.32 -4.35
C TYR A 56 -4.22 9.30 -3.74
N ILE A 57 -5.50 9.22 -4.11
CA ILE A 57 -6.56 10.13 -3.65
C ILE A 57 -7.47 9.38 -2.67
N PRO A 58 -7.39 9.66 -1.35
CA PRO A 58 -8.34 9.12 -0.39
C PRO A 58 -9.78 9.50 -0.77
N PRO A 59 -10.77 8.60 -0.67
CA PRO A 59 -10.76 7.30 0.00
C PRO A 59 -10.48 6.10 -0.91
N ALA A 60 -10.00 6.26 -2.14
CA ALA A 60 -9.84 5.15 -3.07
C ALA A 60 -8.61 4.27 -2.78
N GLY A 61 -8.78 3.23 -1.96
CA GLY A 61 -7.75 2.21 -1.71
C GLY A 61 -7.81 1.03 -2.69
N LYS A 62 -6.94 0.04 -2.47
CA LYS A 62 -6.84 -1.17 -3.31
C LYS A 62 -8.13 -1.98 -3.30
N GLU A 63 -8.83 -1.97 -2.18
CA GLU A 63 -10.13 -2.60 -1.96
C GLU A 63 -11.22 -2.07 -2.90
N SER A 64 -11.06 -0.83 -3.40
CA SER A 64 -11.99 -0.23 -4.37
C SER A 64 -11.46 -0.32 -5.80
N ILE A 65 -10.16 -0.07 -5.98
CA ILE A 65 -9.54 0.04 -7.31
C ILE A 65 -9.39 -1.31 -7.99
N ILE A 66 -9.06 -2.37 -7.25
CA ILE A 66 -8.89 -3.71 -7.83
C ILE A 66 -10.21 -4.25 -8.39
N PRO A 67 -11.32 -4.31 -7.63
CA PRO A 67 -12.60 -4.76 -8.18
C PRO A 67 -13.06 -3.89 -9.36
N LEU A 68 -12.87 -2.56 -9.27
CA LEU A 68 -13.25 -1.64 -10.34
C LEU A 68 -12.45 -1.90 -11.62
N GLY A 69 -11.14 -2.08 -11.53
CA GLY A 69 -10.28 -2.39 -12.68
C GLY A 69 -10.66 -3.69 -13.35
N ILE A 70 -10.94 -4.74 -12.56
CA ILE A 70 -11.40 -6.04 -13.07
C ILE A 70 -12.77 -5.90 -13.76
N GLY A 71 -13.71 -5.19 -13.14
CA GLY A 71 -15.02 -4.90 -13.74
C GLY A 71 -14.94 -4.08 -15.03
N LEU A 72 -13.95 -3.19 -15.15
CA LEU A 72 -13.64 -2.46 -16.37
C LEU A 72 -12.86 -3.29 -17.40
N GLY A 73 -12.61 -4.57 -17.14
CA GLY A 73 -11.99 -5.52 -18.07
C GLY A 73 -10.46 -5.48 -18.10
N ILE A 74 -9.81 -4.96 -17.05
CA ILE A 74 -8.36 -5.11 -16.88
C ILE A 74 -8.09 -6.49 -16.25
N PRO A 75 -7.14 -7.28 -16.79
CA PRO A 75 -6.82 -8.58 -16.22
C PRO A 75 -6.37 -8.48 -14.75
N TRP A 76 -6.86 -9.37 -13.90
CA TRP A 76 -6.58 -9.38 -12.45
C TRP A 76 -5.08 -9.32 -12.13
N TRP A 77 -4.24 -10.01 -12.91
CA TRP A 77 -2.79 -10.08 -12.68
C TRP A 77 -2.10 -8.75 -12.99
N VAL A 78 -2.60 -7.99 -13.97
CA VAL A 78 -2.10 -6.63 -14.25
C VAL A 78 -2.41 -5.74 -13.05
N MET A 79 -3.64 -5.79 -12.52
CA MET A 79 -4.03 -5.00 -11.34
C MET A 79 -3.15 -5.31 -10.13
N VAL A 80 -2.85 -6.60 -9.89
CA VAL A 80 -1.93 -7.04 -8.83
C VAL A 80 -0.55 -6.43 -8.99
N ILE A 81 0.06 -6.59 -10.18
CA ILE A 81 1.39 -6.07 -10.44
C ILE A 81 1.40 -4.53 -10.33
N SER A 82 0.39 -3.87 -10.88
CA SER A 82 0.30 -2.40 -10.88
C SER A 82 0.27 -1.84 -9.46
N LEU A 83 -0.67 -2.29 -8.63
CA LEU A 83 -0.83 -1.70 -7.30
C LEU A 83 0.25 -2.16 -6.32
N ALA A 84 0.73 -3.41 -6.41
CA ALA A 84 1.87 -3.85 -5.62
C ALA A 84 3.15 -3.06 -5.98
N LEU A 85 3.37 -2.79 -7.27
CA LEU A 85 4.50 -1.99 -7.72
C LEU A 85 4.37 -0.53 -7.30
N LEU A 86 3.17 0.07 -7.35
CA LEU A 86 2.95 1.42 -6.84
C LEU A 86 3.34 1.56 -5.37
N ASP A 87 3.04 0.56 -4.54
CA ASP A 87 3.45 0.56 -3.15
C ASP A 87 4.96 0.47 -2.97
N VAL A 88 5.63 -0.39 -3.74
CA VAL A 88 7.09 -0.50 -3.73
C VAL A 88 7.75 0.80 -4.22
N ILE A 89 7.22 1.42 -5.29
CA ILE A 89 7.70 2.71 -5.81
C ILE A 89 7.48 3.83 -4.79
N THR A 90 6.30 3.86 -4.15
CA THR A 90 5.99 4.84 -3.11
C THR A 90 6.92 4.67 -1.92
N SER A 91 7.18 3.43 -1.50
CA SER A 91 8.14 3.13 -0.45
C SER A 91 9.55 3.56 -0.82
N LEU A 92 9.99 3.27 -2.06
CA LEU A 92 11.28 3.70 -2.56
C LEU A 92 11.40 5.23 -2.54
N PHE A 93 10.34 5.95 -2.96
CA PHE A 93 10.27 7.40 -2.86
C PHE A 93 10.41 7.88 -1.41
N MET A 94 9.67 7.28 -0.48
CA MET A 94 9.71 7.61 0.95
C MET A 94 11.09 7.36 1.55
N ILE A 95 11.76 6.25 1.22
CA ILE A 95 13.10 5.92 1.69
C ILE A 95 14.13 6.94 1.15
N LEU A 96 14.06 7.25 -0.14
CA LEU A 96 15.05 8.12 -0.78
C LEU A 96 14.85 9.61 -0.43
N ASN A 97 13.62 10.01 -0.12
CA ASN A 97 13.21 11.40 0.04
C ASN A 97 12.50 11.67 1.38
N PHE A 98 12.78 10.89 2.44
CA PHE A 98 12.07 10.96 3.72
C PHE A 98 11.96 12.38 4.31
N GLY A 99 13.06 13.15 4.27
CA GLY A 99 13.07 14.54 4.75
C GLY A 99 12.21 15.50 3.92
N LEU A 100 11.98 15.22 2.64
CA LEU A 100 11.04 15.97 1.79
C LEU A 100 9.61 15.50 2.04
N ALA A 101 9.38 14.20 2.17
CA ALA A 101 8.07 13.62 2.41
C ALA A 101 7.42 14.15 3.71
N LEU A 102 8.22 14.32 4.78
CA LEU A 102 7.76 14.90 6.05
C LEU A 102 7.34 16.38 5.96
N ARG A 103 7.81 17.12 4.95
CA ARG A 103 7.46 18.54 4.74
C ARG A 103 6.19 18.72 3.92
N ILE A 104 5.59 17.65 3.40
CA ILE A 104 4.37 17.72 2.60
C ILE A 104 3.17 17.89 3.55
N PRO A 105 2.44 19.02 3.48
CA PRO A 105 1.40 19.39 4.46
C PRO A 105 0.20 18.42 4.49
N VAL A 106 -0.03 17.65 3.42
CA VAL A 106 -1.10 16.65 3.35
C VAL A 106 -0.68 15.31 3.98
N LEU A 107 0.59 14.92 3.83
CA LEU A 107 1.10 13.64 4.34
C LEU A 107 1.28 13.66 5.87
N GLY A 108 1.69 14.79 6.46
CA GLY A 108 1.95 14.89 7.91
C GLY A 108 0.75 14.53 8.81
N PRO A 109 -0.44 15.15 8.62
CA PRO A 109 -1.65 14.82 9.38
C PRO A 109 -2.13 13.39 9.15
N TRP A 110 -1.94 12.85 7.94
CA TRP A 110 -2.29 11.48 7.62
C TRP A 110 -1.36 10.49 8.33
N ILE A 111 -0.05 10.70 8.24
CA ILE A 111 0.98 9.89 8.91
C ILE A 111 0.77 9.88 10.43
N SER A 112 0.47 11.02 11.04
CA SER A 112 0.25 11.08 12.50
C SER A 112 -0.99 10.30 12.96
N ARG A 113 -2.09 10.31 12.18
CA ARG A 113 -3.27 9.46 12.43
C ARG A 113 -2.98 7.97 12.22
N PHE A 114 -2.14 7.64 11.24
CA PHE A 114 -1.68 6.27 11.04
C PHE A 114 -0.81 5.79 12.19
N LEU A 115 0.11 6.64 12.65
CA LEU A 115 1.02 6.32 13.73
C LEU A 115 0.26 6.10 15.04
N SER A 116 -0.75 6.93 15.35
CA SER A 116 -1.59 6.75 16.55
C SER A 116 -2.42 5.45 16.49
N SER A 117 -2.83 5.01 15.30
CA SER A 117 -3.60 3.76 15.12
C SER A 117 -2.69 2.53 15.10
N GLY A 118 -1.47 2.66 14.57
CA GLY A 118 -0.47 1.61 14.46
C GLY A 118 0.35 1.39 15.73
N ASP A 119 0.58 2.43 16.55
CA ASP A 119 1.31 2.32 17.82
C ASP A 119 0.57 1.39 18.78
N ALA A 120 -0.75 1.49 18.88
CA ALA A 120 -1.55 0.58 19.69
C ALA A 120 -1.40 -0.88 19.22
N PHE A 121 -1.22 -1.13 17.92
CA PHE A 121 -1.01 -2.47 17.38
C PHE A 121 0.42 -3.00 17.65
N MET A 122 1.44 -2.15 17.45
CA MET A 122 2.85 -2.50 17.70
C MET A 122 3.17 -2.68 19.18
N GLN A 123 2.60 -1.84 20.06
CA GLN A 123 2.80 -1.92 21.51
C GLN A 123 2.16 -3.16 22.12
N ASN A 124 0.99 -3.58 21.61
CA ASN A 124 0.31 -4.79 22.08
C ASN A 124 0.98 -6.09 21.60
N HIS A 125 1.81 -6.03 20.55
CA HIS A 125 2.41 -7.22 19.93
C HIS A 125 3.93 -7.08 19.73
N PRO A 126 4.73 -6.94 20.82
CA PRO A 126 6.18 -6.72 20.75
C PRO A 126 6.96 -7.87 20.09
N TRP A 127 6.34 -9.05 19.93
CA TRP A 127 6.92 -10.16 19.17
C TRP A 127 7.06 -9.85 17.67
N LEU A 128 6.28 -8.90 17.13
CA LEU A 128 6.45 -8.43 15.74
C LEU A 128 7.82 -7.79 15.52
N SER A 129 8.43 -7.20 16.56
CA SER A 129 9.79 -6.64 16.44
C SER A 129 10.86 -7.71 16.18
N ARG A 130 10.65 -8.94 16.69
CA ARG A 130 11.52 -10.11 16.46
C ARG A 130 11.37 -10.69 15.04
N TRP A 131 10.22 -10.48 14.41
CA TRP A 131 9.89 -10.90 13.04
C TRP A 131 9.67 -9.70 12.13
N SER A 132 10.52 -8.68 12.24
CA SER A 132 10.22 -7.32 11.78
C SER A 132 9.91 -7.21 10.27
N VAL A 133 10.49 -8.07 9.41
CA VAL A 133 10.11 -8.15 7.99
C VAL A 133 8.71 -8.74 7.79
N LEU A 134 8.38 -9.85 8.46
CA LEU A 134 7.04 -10.46 8.37
C LEU A 134 5.98 -9.59 9.03
N GLY A 135 6.32 -8.90 10.12
CA GLY A 135 5.42 -7.96 10.78
C GLY A 135 5.03 -6.80 9.88
N VAL A 136 5.99 -6.22 9.16
CA VAL A 136 5.72 -5.17 8.16
C VAL A 136 4.93 -5.73 6.97
N ALA A 137 5.27 -6.93 6.47
CA ALA A 137 4.51 -7.56 5.39
C ALA A 137 3.06 -7.84 5.79
N PHE A 138 2.84 -8.32 7.02
CA PHE A 138 1.51 -8.54 7.58
C PHE A 138 0.76 -7.22 7.78
N PHE A 139 1.45 -6.16 8.21
CA PHE A 139 0.84 -4.83 8.33
C PHE A 139 0.30 -4.34 6.99
N VAL A 140 1.06 -4.51 5.91
CA VAL A 140 0.60 -4.17 4.54
C VAL A 140 -0.58 -5.03 4.12
N LEU A 141 -0.58 -6.32 4.50
CA LEU A 141 -1.68 -7.24 4.18
C LEU A 141 -3.03 -6.82 4.79
N LEU A 142 -3.01 -6.03 5.87
CA LEU A 142 -4.25 -5.56 6.48
C LEU A 142 -4.98 -4.60 5.51
N PRO A 143 -6.29 -4.81 5.26
CA PRO A 143 -7.09 -4.03 4.33
C PRO A 143 -7.51 -2.69 4.95
N LEU A 144 -6.54 -1.98 5.50
CA LEU A 144 -6.71 -0.67 6.07
C LEU A 144 -6.08 0.30 5.08
N GLN A 145 -6.86 1.27 4.60
CA GLN A 145 -6.31 2.35 3.79
C GLN A 145 -5.06 2.89 4.49
N GLY A 146 -3.96 3.10 3.77
CA GLY A 146 -2.73 3.65 4.33
C GLY A 146 -1.72 2.69 4.96
N THR A 147 -2.03 1.39 5.04
CA THR A 147 -1.02 0.36 5.35
C THR A 147 -0.08 0.06 4.19
N GLY A 148 -0.36 0.58 2.99
CA GLY A 148 0.47 0.42 1.79
C GLY A 148 1.82 1.16 1.86
N GLY A 149 2.29 1.64 0.71
CA GLY A 149 3.67 2.11 0.52
C GLY A 149 4.16 3.16 1.53
N VAL A 150 3.33 4.13 1.94
CA VAL A 150 3.76 5.17 2.90
C VAL A 150 3.80 4.64 4.34
N GLY A 151 2.69 4.11 4.85
CA GLY A 151 2.56 3.69 6.24
C GLY A 151 3.51 2.56 6.59
N ALA A 152 3.58 1.51 5.76
CA ALA A 152 4.48 0.39 6.01
C ALA A 152 5.96 0.76 5.95
N THR A 153 6.33 1.76 5.13
CA THR A 153 7.70 2.26 5.12
C THR A 153 8.05 2.90 6.46
N ILE A 154 7.16 3.71 7.01
CA ILE A 154 7.37 4.35 8.32
C ILE A 154 7.46 3.31 9.43
N VAL A 155 6.54 2.34 9.45
CA VAL A 155 6.59 1.21 10.41
C VAL A 155 7.90 0.45 10.29
N GLY A 156 8.36 0.17 9.07
CA GLY A 156 9.65 -0.49 8.82
C GLY A 156 10.86 0.32 9.30
N MET A 157 10.84 1.65 9.12
CA MET A 157 11.88 2.53 9.65
C MET A 157 11.91 2.56 11.18
N ILE A 158 10.74 2.63 11.83
CA ILE A 158 10.61 2.58 13.29
C ILE A 158 11.09 1.24 13.84
N ALA A 159 10.80 0.14 13.13
CA ALA A 159 11.30 -1.19 13.45
C ALA A 159 12.82 -1.37 13.21
N GLY A 160 13.51 -0.33 12.71
CA GLY A 160 14.96 -0.37 12.47
C GLY A 160 15.38 -1.24 11.28
N LEU A 161 14.46 -1.53 10.35
CA LEU A 161 14.78 -2.32 9.16
C LEU A 161 15.64 -1.55 8.18
N SER A 162 16.53 -2.27 7.49
CA SER A 162 17.27 -1.69 6.36
C SER A 162 16.33 -1.41 5.18
N PRO A 163 16.64 -0.42 4.31
CA PRO A 163 15.82 -0.07 3.15
C PRO A 163 15.40 -1.26 2.29
N ALA A 164 16.31 -2.18 2.00
CA ALA A 164 16.03 -3.37 1.20
C ALA A 164 15.02 -4.31 1.89
N LYS A 165 15.11 -4.46 3.22
CA LYS A 165 14.17 -5.28 4.01
C LYS A 165 12.77 -4.65 4.04
N ILE A 166 12.69 -3.32 4.09
CA ILE A 166 11.42 -2.58 4.02
C ILE A 166 10.76 -2.81 2.66
N LEU A 167 11.49 -2.60 1.56
CA LEU A 167 10.99 -2.83 0.20
C LEU A 167 10.55 -4.28 -0.02
N LEU A 168 11.31 -5.25 0.50
CA LEU A 168 10.95 -6.66 0.43
C LEU A 168 9.65 -6.97 1.20
N ALA A 169 9.54 -6.48 2.44
CA ALA A 169 8.34 -6.67 3.25
C ALA A 169 7.10 -6.09 2.56
N ILE A 170 7.22 -4.88 2.02
CA ILE A 170 6.14 -4.20 1.29
C ILE A 170 5.81 -4.94 0.01
N GLY A 171 6.81 -5.38 -0.76
CA GLY A 171 6.58 -6.17 -1.97
C GLY A 171 5.80 -7.45 -1.69
N ILE A 172 6.18 -8.20 -0.66
CA ILE A 172 5.48 -9.44 -0.27
C ILE A 172 4.06 -9.14 0.22
N GLY A 173 3.93 -8.20 1.17
CA GLY A 173 2.65 -7.85 1.76
C GLY A 173 1.67 -7.28 0.74
N ALA A 174 2.11 -6.32 -0.08
CA ALA A 174 1.26 -5.68 -1.08
C ALA A 174 0.87 -6.65 -2.19
N THR A 175 1.77 -7.55 -2.61
CA THR A 175 1.44 -8.57 -3.60
C THR A 175 0.41 -9.54 -3.05
N ALA A 176 0.59 -10.03 -1.82
CA ALA A 176 -0.34 -10.94 -1.17
C ALA A 176 -1.73 -10.28 -0.98
N GLU A 177 -1.76 -9.03 -0.51
CA GLU A 177 -2.98 -8.24 -0.36
C GLU A 177 -3.71 -8.05 -1.70
N CYS A 178 -2.98 -7.62 -2.73
CA CYS A 178 -3.57 -7.42 -4.04
C CYS A 178 -4.08 -8.73 -4.63
N LEU A 179 -3.40 -9.86 -4.42
CA LEU A 179 -3.86 -11.18 -4.86
C LEU A 179 -5.17 -11.56 -4.21
N VAL A 180 -5.32 -11.35 -2.90
CA VAL A 180 -6.58 -11.64 -2.18
C VAL A 180 -7.73 -10.85 -2.78
N PHE A 181 -7.55 -9.54 -2.99
CA PHE A 181 -8.58 -8.69 -3.59
C PHE A 181 -8.85 -9.04 -5.06
N ALA A 182 -7.81 -9.29 -5.84
CA ALA A 182 -7.93 -9.52 -7.28
C ALA A 182 -8.59 -10.87 -7.57
N LEU A 183 -8.16 -11.95 -6.92
CA LEU A 183 -8.76 -13.27 -7.08
C LEU A 183 -10.18 -13.31 -6.51
N GLY A 184 -10.42 -12.65 -5.38
CA GLY A 184 -11.77 -12.52 -4.82
C GLY A 184 -12.72 -11.79 -5.76
N SER A 185 -12.27 -10.68 -6.35
CA SER A 185 -13.06 -9.89 -7.30
C SER A 185 -13.30 -10.63 -8.61
N GLU A 186 -12.28 -11.29 -9.15
CA GLU A 186 -12.38 -12.12 -10.35
C GLU A 186 -13.39 -13.25 -10.16
N LEU A 187 -13.35 -13.94 -9.01
CA LEU A 187 -14.31 -15.00 -8.68
C LEU A 187 -15.74 -14.46 -8.61
N ILE A 188 -15.95 -13.35 -7.90
CA ILE A 188 -17.27 -12.72 -7.79
C ILE A 188 -17.79 -12.32 -9.17
N TRP A 189 -16.94 -11.70 -10.00
CA TRP A 189 -17.32 -11.25 -11.33
C TRP A 189 -17.72 -12.42 -12.24
N ARG A 190 -16.94 -13.52 -12.23
CA ARG A 190 -17.28 -14.75 -12.95
C ARG A 190 -18.61 -15.34 -12.50
N LEU A 191 -18.83 -15.42 -11.19
CA LEU A 191 -20.09 -15.92 -10.64
C LEU A 191 -21.28 -15.06 -11.05
N ILE A 192 -21.13 -13.73 -11.11
CA ILE A 192 -22.19 -12.82 -11.58
C ILE A 192 -22.54 -13.10 -13.05
N LEU A 193 -21.53 -13.33 -13.89
CA LEU A 193 -21.72 -13.61 -15.32
C LEU A 193 -22.34 -15.00 -15.57
N GLU A 194 -21.98 -16.00 -14.76
CA GLU A 194 -22.50 -17.36 -14.86
C GLU A 194 -23.91 -17.50 -14.24
N ASN A 195 -24.11 -16.92 -13.06
CA ASN A 195 -25.36 -16.94 -12.34
C ASN A 195 -25.48 -15.73 -11.40
N LEU A 196 -26.25 -14.74 -11.86
CA LEU A 196 -26.44 -13.47 -11.17
C LEU A 196 -26.83 -13.64 -9.68
N TYR A 197 -27.71 -14.59 -9.35
CA TYR A 197 -28.15 -14.80 -7.96
C TYR A 197 -27.02 -15.36 -7.08
N LEU A 198 -26.23 -16.30 -7.60
CA LEU A 198 -25.08 -16.85 -6.87
C LEU A 198 -23.98 -15.78 -6.71
N GLY A 199 -23.69 -15.03 -7.77
CA GLY A 199 -22.72 -13.94 -7.72
C GLY A 199 -23.09 -12.85 -6.71
N LEU A 200 -24.35 -12.40 -6.72
CA LEU A 200 -24.86 -11.45 -5.72
C LEU A 200 -24.88 -12.03 -4.31
N GLY A 201 -25.21 -13.32 -4.17
CA GLY A 201 -25.16 -14.04 -2.90
C GLY A 201 -23.75 -14.06 -2.30
N VAL A 202 -22.73 -14.39 -3.09
CA VAL A 202 -21.33 -14.38 -2.63
C VAL A 202 -20.84 -12.96 -2.34
N ALA A 203 -21.14 -11.99 -3.20
CA ALA A 203 -20.77 -10.60 -2.98
C ALA A 203 -21.37 -10.06 -1.66
N SER A 204 -22.66 -10.29 -1.43
CA SER A 204 -23.34 -9.88 -0.20
C SER A 204 -22.79 -10.59 1.05
N ALA A 205 -22.44 -11.87 0.96
CA ALA A 205 -21.81 -12.61 2.04
C ALA A 205 -20.43 -12.03 2.41
N VAL A 206 -19.60 -11.72 1.42
CA VAL A 206 -18.27 -11.11 1.63
C VAL A 206 -18.41 -9.73 2.27
N ILE A 207 -19.31 -8.89 1.77
CA ILE A 207 -19.58 -7.56 2.35
C ILE A 207 -20.07 -7.70 3.80
N SER A 208 -21.02 -8.62 4.04
CA SER A 208 -21.57 -8.87 5.38
C SER A 208 -20.49 -9.34 6.36
N ALA A 209 -19.62 -10.27 5.94
CA ALA A 209 -18.50 -10.73 6.74
C ALA A 209 -17.53 -9.58 7.08
N GLY A 210 -17.23 -8.70 6.12
CA GLY A 210 -16.42 -7.51 6.34
C GLY A 210 -17.06 -6.53 7.35
N VAL A 211 -18.37 -6.30 7.23
CA VAL A 211 -19.14 -5.45 8.17
C VAL A 211 -19.14 -6.06 9.57
N VAL A 212 -19.39 -7.36 9.70
CA VAL A 212 -19.37 -8.06 10.99
C VAL A 212 -17.98 -7.97 11.62
N LEU A 213 -16.92 -8.22 10.85
CA LEU A 213 -15.55 -8.10 11.34
C LEU A 213 -15.25 -6.67 11.81
N TYR A 214 -15.63 -5.66 11.03
CA TYR A 214 -15.48 -4.26 11.41
C TYR A 214 -16.22 -3.93 12.71
N LEU A 215 -17.47 -4.39 12.87
CA LEU A 215 -18.26 -4.17 14.08
C LEU A 215 -17.65 -4.88 15.30
N VAL A 216 -17.16 -6.10 15.15
CA VAL A 216 -16.51 -6.87 16.22
C VAL A 216 -15.21 -6.19 16.66
N LEU A 217 -14.39 -5.76 15.70
CA LEU A 217 -13.15 -5.03 15.99
C LEU A 217 -13.47 -3.69 16.67
N ARG A 218 -14.46 -2.94 16.18
CA ARG A 218 -14.89 -1.67 16.79
C ARG A 218 -15.37 -1.85 18.22
N ARG A 219 -16.16 -2.90 18.50
CA ARG A 219 -16.62 -3.20 19.87
C ARG A 219 -15.47 -3.50 20.81
N ARG A 220 -14.53 -4.37 20.39
CA ARG A 220 -13.33 -4.69 21.19
C ARG A 220 -12.46 -3.46 21.48
N PHE A 221 -12.31 -2.55 20.51
CA PHE A 221 -11.58 -1.30 20.74
C PHE A 221 -12.28 -0.36 21.72
N SER A 222 -13.62 -0.30 21.70
CA SER A 222 -14.39 0.49 22.68
C SER A 222 -14.34 -0.08 24.10
N GLU A 223 -14.27 -1.39 24.26
CA GLU A 223 -14.16 -2.06 25.58
C GLU A 223 -12.77 -1.86 26.23
N LEU A 224 -11.72 -1.60 25.46
CA LEU A 224 -10.34 -1.39 25.96
C LEU A 224 -10.06 0.05 26.41
N HIS A 225 -10.98 0.99 26.22
CA HIS A 225 -10.85 2.41 26.60
C HIS A 225 -11.87 2.84 27.69
N GLN A 226 -12.45 1.87 28.41
CA GLN A 226 -13.14 2.05 29.69
C GLN A 226 -12.27 1.51 30.82
#